data_AF-A0A067R678-F1
#
_entry.id   AF-A0A067R678-F1
#
_cell.length_a   1.000
_cell.length_b   1.000
_cell.length_c   1.000
_cell.angle_alpha   90.00
_cell.angle_beta   90.00
_cell.angle_gamma   90.00
#
_symmetry.space_group_name_H-M   'P 1'
#
loop_
_entity.id
_entity.type
_entity.pdbx_description
1 polymer ?
#
loop_
_entity_poly.entity_id
_entity_poly.type
_entity_poly.pdbx_seq_one_letter_code
_entity_poly.pdbx_strand_id
1 'polypeptide(L)'
;MARNFLKSSLQNASFNIIFQILFRCVTFGLNAFVLRHVSQSVVGVMNVRLLLLESTILFLSREAFRRACLSKTTEHNWAQVINLLWLTVPLCQFFSFIFGYIWLHVLTPPSTDITQHYTLGVWAICLSCVIEMFCEPVYLVAQAFLFVRFKVVLDTIHIFVRTATFTPLIIYQPHQAVVAFSVAQVLAACVYTVGHYVYFHYYITKLMKKRAAQKMIDSNGKPPVNLRFVRRDSIAEIEDEFPFESLMDFLPAKIEDQLSINYGLSRLTWSFFKQGIMKQVLTEGERYIMTLFSVLTFSEQGVYDIVNNLGSLAARFLFRPIEESAYFYFSQMVARDTTIQEQNQKHMAEAANVLYQLLRCITCIGLVILVFGQSYSCFLLYLYGGESLIMGPGPTLMRTHCLAVLLLAINGITECYAFATMNAAQLDKYNYLMAILSVSFLVVSWLLTKAFGGVGFIVANCCNMAARIGHSIQFIQIQYLNTEFKPLRGLIPGPYFLITLVSVFMITQISQALFFEWFKLLHLGVGVICFVSVTISWAYEERELVSLAIQKWATKSQALKQE
;
A
#
# COMPACT_ATOMS: atom_id res chain seq x y z
N MET A 1 -25.09 -19.38 13.23
CA MET A 1 -25.16 -17.91 13.00
C MET A 1 -23.85 -17.34 12.44
N ALA A 2 -22.67 -17.73 12.95
CA ALA A 2 -21.35 -17.30 12.44
C ALA A 2 -21.05 -17.60 10.95
N ARG A 3 -21.60 -18.70 10.40
CA ARG A 3 -21.35 -19.14 9.00
C ARG A 3 -21.93 -18.19 7.93
N ASN A 4 -23.02 -17.47 8.23
CA ASN A 4 -23.60 -16.48 7.33
C ASN A 4 -22.92 -15.11 7.43
N PHE A 5 -22.38 -14.77 8.60
CA PHE A 5 -21.54 -13.59 8.79
C PHE A 5 -20.22 -13.74 8.04
N LEU A 6 -19.57 -14.90 8.14
CA LEU A 6 -18.35 -15.19 7.38
C LEU A 6 -18.62 -15.18 5.87
N LYS A 7 -19.74 -15.76 5.40
CA LYS A 7 -20.10 -15.76 3.97
C LYS A 7 -20.41 -14.36 3.43
N SER A 8 -21.14 -13.53 4.18
CA SER A 8 -21.40 -12.12 3.81
C SER A 8 -20.13 -11.27 3.88
N SER A 9 -19.31 -11.42 4.93
CA SER A 9 -18.02 -10.73 5.05
C SER A 9 -17.02 -11.16 3.97
N LEU A 10 -16.98 -12.44 3.58
CA LEU A 10 -16.16 -12.94 2.46
C LEU A 10 -16.68 -12.49 1.10
N GLN A 11 -18.01 -12.47 0.87
CA GLN A 11 -18.59 -11.92 -0.37
C GLN A 11 -18.35 -10.41 -0.48
N ASN A 12 -18.42 -9.68 0.64
CA ASN A 12 -18.12 -8.24 0.68
C ASN A 12 -16.63 -7.96 0.52
N ALA A 13 -15.76 -8.77 1.14
CA ALA A 13 -14.32 -8.68 0.97
C ALA A 13 -13.90 -8.98 -0.47
N SER A 14 -14.44 -10.04 -1.08
CA SER A 14 -14.13 -10.40 -2.48
C SER A 14 -14.63 -9.36 -3.49
N PHE A 15 -15.84 -8.82 -3.31
CA PHE A 15 -16.34 -7.72 -4.16
C PHE A 15 -15.47 -6.47 -4.04
N ASN A 16 -15.06 -6.10 -2.82
CA ASN A 16 -14.15 -4.98 -2.59
C ASN A 16 -12.77 -5.22 -3.24
N ILE A 17 -12.23 -6.44 -3.16
CA ILE A 17 -10.95 -6.79 -3.78
C ILE A 17 -11.03 -6.66 -5.30
N ILE A 18 -12.07 -7.20 -5.94
CA ILE A 18 -12.23 -7.12 -7.41
C ILE A 18 -12.33 -5.66 -7.85
N PHE A 19 -13.14 -4.85 -7.16
CA PHE A 19 -13.28 -3.43 -7.47
C PHE A 19 -11.95 -2.69 -7.30
N GLN A 20 -11.24 -2.92 -6.19
CA GLN A 20 -9.91 -2.33 -5.97
C GLN A 20 -8.90 -2.71 -7.05
N ILE A 21 -8.88 -3.98 -7.49
CA ILE A 21 -8.00 -4.42 -8.57
C ILE A 21 -8.36 -3.70 -9.88
N LEU A 22 -9.65 -3.66 -10.24
CA LEU A 22 -10.13 -2.99 -11.45
C LEU A 22 -9.72 -1.51 -11.48
N PHE A 23 -9.97 -0.77 -10.39
CA PHE A 23 -9.60 0.65 -10.31
C PHE A 23 -8.08 0.87 -10.32
N ARG A 24 -7.29 -0.04 -9.76
CA ARG A 24 -5.83 0.02 -9.87
C ARG A 24 -5.37 -0.18 -11.31
N CYS A 25 -5.99 -1.09 -12.07
CA CYS A 25 -5.71 -1.25 -13.50
C CYS A 25 -6.08 0.00 -14.31
N VAL A 26 -7.25 0.60 -14.03
CA VAL A 26 -7.67 1.86 -14.68
C VAL A 26 -6.69 2.99 -14.36
N THR A 27 -6.33 3.16 -13.09
CA THR A 27 -5.38 4.20 -12.66
C THR A 27 -4.00 3.97 -13.27
N PHE A 28 -3.56 2.71 -13.38
CA PHE A 28 -2.32 2.33 -14.04
C PHE A 28 -2.30 2.74 -15.53
N GLY A 29 -3.38 2.43 -16.26
CA GLY A 29 -3.53 2.83 -17.66
C GLY A 29 -3.58 4.35 -17.85
N LEU A 30 -4.29 5.07 -16.97
CA LEU A 30 -4.36 6.53 -17.00
C LEU A 30 -3.01 7.17 -16.67
N ASN A 31 -2.25 6.62 -15.73
CA ASN A 31 -0.89 7.08 -15.45
C ASN A 31 0.03 6.86 -16.66
N ALA A 32 -0.04 5.69 -17.31
CA ALA A 32 0.69 5.44 -18.55
C ALA A 32 0.35 6.50 -19.63
N PHE A 33 -0.93 6.83 -19.76
CA PHE A 33 -1.41 7.85 -20.67
C PHE A 33 -0.85 9.25 -20.35
N VAL A 34 -0.86 9.66 -19.09
CA VAL A 34 -0.28 10.93 -18.63
C VAL A 34 1.20 11.03 -19.00
N LEU A 35 1.97 9.96 -18.82
CA LEU A 35 3.41 9.93 -19.11
C LEU A 35 3.75 10.12 -20.59
N ARG A 36 2.79 9.85 -21.49
CA ARG A 36 2.96 10.11 -22.92
C ARG A 36 2.71 11.56 -23.32
N HIS A 37 2.08 12.35 -22.44
CA HIS A 37 1.71 13.74 -22.71
C HIS A 37 2.45 14.75 -21.83
N VAL A 38 3.05 14.31 -20.72
CA VAL A 38 3.77 15.16 -19.76
C VAL A 38 5.25 14.78 -19.71
N SER A 39 6.12 15.77 -19.68
CA SER A 39 7.57 15.55 -19.54
C SER A 39 7.91 14.95 -18.17
N GLN A 40 8.97 14.14 -18.14
CA GLN A 40 9.43 13.46 -16.92
C GLN A 40 9.82 14.42 -15.80
N SER A 41 10.35 15.60 -16.15
CA SER A 41 10.70 16.65 -15.18
C SER A 41 9.46 17.18 -14.46
N VAL A 42 8.37 17.43 -15.19
CA VAL A 42 7.11 17.89 -14.58
C VAL A 42 6.48 16.77 -13.75
N VAL A 43 6.57 15.52 -14.20
CA VAL A 43 6.14 14.35 -13.41
C VAL A 43 6.92 14.25 -12.10
N GLY A 44 8.23 14.48 -12.10
CA GLY A 44 9.04 14.50 -10.87
C GLY A 44 8.62 15.60 -9.91
N VAL A 45 8.37 16.83 -10.42
CA VAL A 45 7.85 17.93 -9.60
C VAL A 45 6.52 17.55 -8.94
N MET A 46 5.61 16.95 -9.70
CA MET A 46 4.29 16.60 -9.20
C MET A 46 4.31 15.40 -8.24
N ASN A 47 4.78 14.24 -8.71
CA ASN A 47 4.62 12.97 -8.01
C ASN A 47 5.63 12.76 -6.88
N VAL A 48 6.82 13.35 -6.98
CA VAL A 48 7.83 13.24 -5.93
C VAL A 48 7.75 14.44 -5.01
N ARG A 49 7.77 15.66 -5.54
CA ARG A 49 7.93 16.86 -4.69
C ARG A 49 6.60 17.40 -4.12
N LEU A 50 5.58 17.60 -4.95
CA LEU A 50 4.28 18.12 -4.49
C LEU A 50 3.48 17.08 -3.70
N LEU A 51 3.45 15.82 -4.14
CA LEU A 51 2.80 14.76 -3.36
C LEU A 51 3.53 14.43 -2.05
N LEU A 52 4.85 14.65 -1.95
CA LEU A 52 5.56 14.56 -0.67
C LEU A 52 5.14 15.67 0.30
N LEU A 53 4.89 16.89 -0.19
CA LEU A 53 4.34 17.97 0.62
C LEU A 53 2.96 17.57 1.16
N GLU A 54 2.07 17.08 0.29
CA GLU A 54 0.74 16.60 0.66
C GLU A 54 0.81 15.49 1.72
N SER A 55 1.61 14.44 1.46
CA SER A 55 1.71 13.31 2.38
C SER A 55 2.28 13.72 3.73
N THR A 56 3.27 14.63 3.75
CA THR A 56 3.89 15.15 4.98
C THR A 56 2.88 15.94 5.81
N ILE A 57 2.17 16.89 5.21
CA ILE A 57 1.17 17.73 5.91
C ILE A 57 0.06 16.85 6.46
N LEU A 58 -0.55 16.01 5.62
CA LEU A 58 -1.69 15.18 6.02
C LEU A 58 -1.31 14.18 7.11
N PHE A 59 -0.17 13.50 6.96
CA PHE A 59 0.28 12.50 7.93
C PHE A 59 0.50 13.12 9.31
N LEU A 60 1.26 14.21 9.38
CA LEU A 60 1.54 14.90 10.65
C LEU A 60 0.28 15.51 11.27
N SER A 61 -0.68 15.91 10.45
CA SER A 61 -1.92 16.55 10.95
C SER A 61 -2.93 15.55 11.51
N ARG A 62 -3.07 14.35 10.93
CA ARG A 62 -4.22 13.46 11.21
C ARG A 62 -3.89 12.08 11.78
N GLU A 63 -2.73 11.49 11.48
CA GLU A 63 -2.48 10.07 11.79
C GLU A 63 -2.51 9.80 13.31
N ALA A 64 -1.94 10.70 14.09
CA ALA A 64 -1.93 10.59 15.55
C ALA A 64 -3.35 10.60 16.15
N PHE A 65 -4.21 11.48 15.62
CA PHE A 65 -5.60 11.62 16.04
C PHE A 65 -6.42 10.38 15.67
N ARG A 66 -6.28 9.89 14.43
CA ARG A 66 -6.92 8.65 13.98
C ARG A 66 -6.58 7.48 14.89
N ARG A 67 -5.30 7.28 15.19
CA ARG A 67 -4.84 6.17 16.05
C ARG A 67 -5.36 6.29 17.48
N ALA A 68 -5.38 7.49 18.05
CA ALA A 68 -5.89 7.71 19.41
C ALA A 68 -7.41 7.52 19.48
N CYS A 69 -8.16 8.16 18.59
CA CYS A 69 -9.62 8.21 18.64
C CYS A 69 -10.30 6.93 18.10
N LEU A 70 -9.56 6.01 17.49
CA LEU A 70 -10.03 4.66 17.16
C LEU A 70 -9.71 3.62 18.24
N SER A 71 -8.96 3.98 19.27
CA SER A 71 -8.74 3.11 20.43
C SER A 71 -9.98 3.11 21.31
N LYS A 72 -10.48 1.93 21.73
CA LYS A 72 -11.60 1.80 22.70
C LYS A 72 -12.86 2.63 22.36
N THR A 73 -13.34 2.54 21.12
CA THR A 73 -14.48 3.32 20.61
C THR A 73 -15.78 3.19 21.40
N THR A 74 -15.99 2.07 22.09
CA THR A 74 -17.19 1.79 22.91
C THR A 74 -17.26 2.61 24.20
N GLU A 75 -16.14 3.14 24.68
CA GLU A 75 -16.05 3.93 25.92
C GLU A 75 -16.09 5.45 25.65
N HIS A 76 -16.25 5.86 24.39
CA HIS A 76 -16.09 7.26 23.99
C HIS A 76 -17.33 8.13 24.24
N ASN A 77 -17.10 9.30 24.83
CA ASN A 77 -17.98 10.44 24.63
C ASN A 77 -17.67 11.07 23.27
N TRP A 78 -18.55 10.84 22.28
CA TRP A 78 -18.34 11.27 20.90
C TRP A 78 -18.20 12.79 20.75
N ALA A 79 -18.87 13.62 21.56
CA ALA A 79 -18.71 15.06 21.49
C ALA A 79 -17.27 15.51 21.85
N GLN A 80 -16.65 14.87 22.84
CA GLN A 80 -15.25 15.16 23.21
C GLN A 80 -14.27 14.70 22.11
N VAL A 81 -14.57 13.56 21.47
CA VAL A 81 -13.78 13.04 20.34
C VAL A 81 -13.86 13.99 19.15
N ILE A 82 -15.06 14.46 18.79
CA ILE A 82 -15.26 15.42 17.70
C ILE A 82 -14.51 16.72 17.98
N ASN A 83 -14.65 17.30 19.19
CA ASN A 83 -13.89 18.49 19.60
C ASN A 83 -12.38 18.31 19.45
N LEU A 84 -11.84 17.16 19.86
CA LEU A 84 -10.42 16.84 19.70
C LEU A 84 -10.03 16.73 18.22
N LEU A 85 -10.85 16.08 17.39
CA LEU A 85 -10.58 15.91 15.95
C LEU A 85 -10.58 17.22 15.19
N TRP A 86 -11.38 18.21 15.59
CA TRP A 86 -11.34 19.53 14.96
C TRP A 86 -10.02 20.29 15.15
N LEU A 87 -9.17 19.89 16.11
CA LEU A 87 -7.80 20.42 16.22
C LEU A 87 -6.91 20.03 15.03
N THR A 88 -7.30 19.02 14.24
CA THR A 88 -6.56 18.64 13.03
C THR A 88 -6.56 19.73 11.95
N VAL A 89 -7.62 20.55 11.86
CA VAL A 89 -7.74 21.64 10.89
C VAL A 89 -6.73 22.77 11.15
N PRO A 90 -6.69 23.42 12.33
CA PRO A 90 -5.69 24.46 12.60
C PRO A 90 -4.27 23.91 12.62
N LEU A 91 -4.07 22.66 13.05
CA LEU A 91 -2.77 22.00 12.97
C LEU A 91 -2.31 21.82 11.51
N CYS A 92 -3.22 21.42 10.62
CA CYS A 92 -2.94 21.32 9.18
C CYS A 92 -2.65 22.68 8.56
N GLN A 93 -3.34 23.75 8.96
CA GLN A 93 -3.03 25.11 8.52
C GLN A 93 -1.62 25.53 8.95
N PHE A 94 -1.26 25.26 10.21
CA PHE A 94 0.08 25.51 10.74
C PHE A 94 1.17 24.78 9.94
N PHE A 95 1.00 23.47 9.69
CA PHE A 95 1.94 22.70 8.88
C PHE A 95 1.95 23.14 7.41
N SER A 96 0.80 23.49 6.84
CA SER A 96 0.70 24.01 5.47
C SER A 96 1.48 25.30 5.29
N PHE A 97 1.47 26.19 6.28
CA PHE A 97 2.29 27.40 6.25
C PHE A 97 3.79 27.07 6.36
N ILE A 98 4.20 26.25 7.32
CA ILE A 98 5.60 25.88 7.53
C ILE A 98 6.18 25.14 6.32
N PHE A 99 5.56 24.04 5.90
CA PHE A 99 6.07 23.24 4.80
C PHE A 99 5.88 23.94 3.45
N GLY A 100 4.80 24.71 3.27
CA GLY A 100 4.65 25.58 2.10
C GLY A 100 5.79 26.58 1.98
N TYR A 101 6.15 27.25 3.08
CA TYR A 101 7.30 28.16 3.11
C TYR A 101 8.62 27.44 2.78
N ILE A 102 8.86 26.26 3.38
CA ILE A 102 10.05 25.44 3.09
C ILE A 102 10.11 25.09 1.60
N TRP A 103 8.99 24.65 1.00
CA TRP A 103 8.94 24.23 -0.41
C TRP A 103 9.14 25.35 -1.42
N LEU A 104 8.81 26.59 -1.04
CA LEU A 104 8.92 27.79 -1.88
C LEU A 104 10.27 28.51 -1.72
N HIS A 105 10.76 28.61 -0.48
CA HIS A 105 11.85 29.54 -0.15
C HIS A 105 13.13 28.85 0.36
N VAL A 106 13.03 27.65 0.92
CA VAL A 106 14.20 26.92 1.44
C VAL A 106 14.73 25.93 0.41
N LEU A 107 13.83 25.21 -0.26
CA LEU A 107 14.20 24.28 -1.32
C LEU A 107 14.44 25.01 -2.64
N THR A 108 15.46 24.59 -3.39
CA THR A 108 15.73 25.09 -4.74
C THR A 108 14.49 24.91 -5.61
N PRO A 109 13.85 25.99 -6.11
CA PRO A 109 12.65 25.88 -6.92
C PRO A 109 12.97 25.26 -8.29
N PRO A 110 12.01 24.59 -8.94
CA PRO A 110 12.16 24.18 -10.33
C PRO A 110 12.45 25.37 -11.24
N SER A 111 13.28 25.18 -12.28
CA SER A 111 13.51 26.22 -13.28
C SER A 111 12.21 26.56 -14.00
N THR A 112 12.11 27.79 -14.50
CA THR A 112 10.94 28.29 -15.23
C THR A 112 10.66 27.51 -16.51
N ASP A 113 11.69 26.86 -17.07
CA ASP A 113 11.59 25.98 -18.24
C ASP A 113 10.85 24.67 -17.94
N ILE A 114 10.86 24.23 -16.67
CA ILE A 114 10.11 23.04 -16.22
C ILE A 114 8.67 23.45 -15.89
N THR A 115 8.49 24.49 -15.09
CA THR A 115 7.16 25.01 -14.75
C THR A 115 7.22 26.46 -14.31
N GLN A 116 6.32 27.27 -14.88
CA GLN A 116 6.12 28.66 -14.46
C GLN A 116 5.17 28.80 -13.26
N HIS A 117 4.41 27.74 -12.95
CA HIS A 117 3.32 27.77 -11.98
C HIS A 117 3.60 26.93 -10.72
N TYR A 118 4.87 26.77 -10.35
CA TYR A 118 5.26 26.01 -9.16
C TYR A 118 4.64 26.58 -7.87
N THR A 119 4.64 27.90 -7.70
CA THR A 119 4.04 28.56 -6.52
C THR A 119 2.56 28.28 -6.38
N LEU A 120 1.82 28.29 -7.50
CA LEU A 120 0.42 27.89 -7.53
C LEU A 120 0.26 26.42 -7.13
N GLY A 121 1.14 25.55 -7.64
CA GLY A 121 1.24 24.14 -7.25
C GLY A 121 1.30 23.91 -5.74
N VAL A 122 2.24 24.58 -5.08
CA VAL A 122 2.45 24.45 -3.63
C VAL A 122 1.22 24.92 -2.84
N TRP A 123 0.69 26.11 -3.14
CA TRP A 123 -0.46 26.64 -2.40
C TRP A 123 -1.74 25.84 -2.65
N ALA A 124 -1.94 25.30 -3.86
CA ALA A 124 -3.06 24.42 -4.14
C ALA A 124 -3.01 23.12 -3.32
N ILE A 125 -1.81 22.54 -3.13
CA ILE A 125 -1.62 21.36 -2.28
C ILE A 125 -1.89 21.68 -0.80
N CYS A 126 -1.37 22.80 -0.31
CA CYS A 126 -1.66 23.28 1.04
C CYS A 126 -3.18 23.47 1.25
N LEU A 127 -3.85 24.09 0.27
CA LEU A 127 -5.30 24.30 0.30
C LEU A 127 -6.07 22.98 0.28
N SER A 128 -5.71 22.04 -0.59
CA SER A 128 -6.37 20.72 -0.64
C SER A 128 -6.21 19.96 0.68
N CYS A 129 -5.03 20.00 1.30
CA CYS A 129 -4.80 19.38 2.60
C CYS A 129 -5.73 19.94 3.68
N VAL A 130 -5.91 21.26 3.72
CA VAL A 130 -6.80 21.93 4.68
C VAL A 130 -8.26 21.54 4.42
N ILE A 131 -8.70 21.54 3.16
CA ILE A 131 -10.06 21.11 2.76
C ILE A 131 -10.34 19.67 3.18
N GLU A 132 -9.38 18.77 3.03
CA GLU A 132 -9.52 17.38 3.47
C GLU A 132 -9.69 17.27 4.99
N MET A 133 -9.06 18.12 5.80
CA MET A 133 -9.19 18.05 7.27
C MET A 133 -10.59 18.39 7.76
N PHE A 134 -11.39 19.14 7.00
CA PHE A 134 -12.79 19.40 7.36
C PHE A 134 -13.67 18.14 7.35
N CYS A 135 -13.27 17.06 6.66
CA CYS A 135 -14.01 15.79 6.68
C CYS A 135 -13.50 14.80 7.74
N GLU A 136 -12.39 15.11 8.43
CA GLU A 136 -11.72 14.19 9.33
C GLU A 136 -12.63 13.63 10.46
N PRO A 137 -13.47 14.45 11.13
CA PRO A 137 -14.41 13.93 12.13
C PRO A 137 -15.39 12.92 11.55
N VAL A 138 -15.93 13.21 10.37
CA VAL A 138 -16.92 12.36 9.67
C VAL A 138 -16.28 11.06 9.19
N TYR A 139 -15.06 11.15 8.64
CA TYR A 139 -14.28 9.99 8.23
C TYR A 139 -13.98 9.06 9.40
N LEU A 140 -13.63 9.61 10.57
CA LEU A 140 -13.33 8.81 11.75
C LEU A 140 -14.57 8.09 12.28
N VAL A 141 -15.71 8.78 12.33
CA VAL A 141 -17.00 8.17 12.67
C VAL A 141 -17.33 7.04 11.69
N ALA A 142 -17.17 7.27 10.39
CA ALA A 142 -17.36 6.23 9.38
C ALA A 142 -16.49 4.99 9.64
N GLN A 143 -15.24 5.19 10.07
CA GLN A 143 -14.33 4.08 10.42
C GLN A 143 -14.75 3.36 11.70
N ALA A 144 -15.10 4.10 12.75
CA ALA A 144 -15.43 3.54 14.06
C ALA A 144 -16.71 2.70 14.03
N PHE A 145 -17.70 3.11 13.23
CA PHE A 145 -18.96 2.37 13.01
C PHE A 145 -18.92 1.45 11.78
N LEU A 146 -17.72 1.14 11.27
CA LEU A 146 -17.49 0.12 10.23
C LEU A 146 -18.25 0.35 8.92
N PHE A 147 -18.41 1.60 8.48
CA PHE A 147 -18.94 1.97 7.16
C PHE A 147 -17.92 1.70 6.03
N VAL A 148 -17.35 0.50 6.00
CA VAL A 148 -16.23 0.11 5.13
C VAL A 148 -16.56 0.31 3.65
N ARG A 149 -17.76 -0.10 3.20
CA ARG A 149 -18.16 0.03 1.79
C ARG A 149 -18.24 1.48 1.34
N PHE A 150 -18.86 2.33 2.16
CA PHE A 150 -18.99 3.77 1.88
C PHE A 150 -17.62 4.42 1.73
N LYS A 151 -16.69 4.11 2.64
CA LYS A 151 -15.32 4.62 2.56
C LYS A 151 -14.60 4.18 1.29
N VAL A 152 -14.65 2.89 0.96
CA VAL A 152 -14.02 2.37 -0.27
C VAL A 152 -14.59 3.06 -1.51
N VAL A 153 -15.90 3.31 -1.55
CA VAL A 153 -16.53 4.03 -2.66
C VAL A 153 -16.05 5.48 -2.73
N LEU A 154 -16.03 6.22 -1.61
CA LEU A 154 -15.56 7.61 -1.61
C LEU A 154 -14.07 7.74 -1.91
N ASP A 155 -13.22 6.87 -1.37
CA ASP A 155 -11.79 6.85 -1.71
C ASP A 155 -11.58 6.61 -3.21
N THR A 156 -12.42 5.75 -3.81
CA THR A 156 -12.39 5.48 -5.25
C THR A 156 -12.86 6.70 -6.06
N ILE A 157 -13.96 7.35 -5.64
CA ILE A 157 -14.46 8.58 -6.27
C ILE A 157 -13.40 9.68 -6.19
N HIS A 158 -12.70 9.82 -5.05
CA HIS A 158 -11.64 10.80 -4.88
C HIS A 158 -10.53 10.64 -5.93
N ILE A 159 -9.99 9.43 -6.07
CA ILE A 159 -8.97 9.11 -7.07
C ILE A 159 -9.52 9.33 -8.48
N PHE A 160 -10.73 8.86 -8.76
CA PHE A 160 -11.36 8.98 -10.07
C PHE A 160 -11.56 10.44 -10.48
N VAL A 161 -12.11 11.30 -9.60
CA VAL A 161 -12.31 12.73 -9.89
C VAL A 161 -10.99 13.41 -10.16
N ARG A 162 -9.97 13.15 -9.35
CA ARG A 162 -8.63 13.70 -9.57
C ARG A 162 -8.11 13.32 -10.96
N THR A 163 -8.11 12.03 -11.30
CA THR A 163 -7.57 11.58 -12.58
C THR A 163 -8.43 12.02 -13.77
N ALA A 164 -9.76 11.94 -13.67
CA ALA A 164 -10.70 12.35 -14.72
C ALA A 164 -10.69 13.86 -14.97
N THR A 165 -10.30 14.67 -13.99
CA THR A 165 -10.09 16.12 -14.16
C THR A 165 -8.72 16.40 -14.76
N PHE A 166 -7.68 15.74 -14.24
CA PHE A 166 -6.30 15.95 -14.65
C PHE A 166 -6.02 15.54 -16.10
N THR A 167 -6.51 14.36 -16.50
CA THR A 167 -6.20 13.78 -17.82
C THR A 167 -6.68 14.65 -18.98
N PRO A 168 -7.95 15.10 -19.06
CA PRO A 168 -8.41 15.98 -20.13
C PRO A 168 -7.65 17.31 -20.17
N LEU A 169 -7.39 17.93 -19.01
CA LEU A 169 -6.70 19.21 -18.94
C LEU A 169 -5.28 19.14 -19.53
N ILE A 170 -4.57 18.03 -19.33
CA ILE A 170 -3.26 17.80 -19.97
C ILE A 170 -3.38 17.60 -21.47
N ILE A 171 -4.40 16.90 -21.95
CA ILE A 171 -4.59 16.68 -23.39
C ILE A 171 -4.75 18.02 -24.10
N TYR A 172 -5.50 18.95 -23.52
CA TYR A 172 -5.72 20.27 -24.10
C TYR A 172 -4.53 21.22 -23.89
N GLN A 173 -3.87 21.17 -22.72
CA GLN A 173 -2.80 22.10 -22.35
C GLN A 173 -1.64 21.39 -21.62
N PRO A 174 -0.80 20.63 -22.34
CA PRO A 174 0.27 19.85 -21.73
C PRO A 174 1.35 20.72 -21.04
N HIS A 175 1.58 21.95 -21.53
CA HIS A 175 2.51 22.90 -20.92
C HIS A 175 2.07 23.39 -19.53
N GLN A 176 0.76 23.32 -19.20
CA GLN A 176 0.23 23.75 -17.91
C GLN A 176 -0.08 22.58 -16.96
N ALA A 177 0.63 21.46 -17.09
CA ALA A 177 0.38 20.25 -16.32
C ALA A 177 0.37 20.46 -14.79
N VAL A 178 1.19 21.38 -14.23
CA VAL A 178 1.15 21.71 -12.79
C VAL A 178 -0.17 22.40 -12.40
N VAL A 179 -0.70 23.29 -13.26
CA VAL A 179 -2.01 23.93 -13.02
C VAL A 179 -3.13 22.90 -13.11
N ALA A 180 -3.10 22.04 -14.13
CA ALA A 180 -4.04 20.94 -14.28
C ALA A 180 -4.05 20.03 -13.04
N PHE A 181 -2.87 19.71 -12.52
CA PHE A 181 -2.71 18.92 -11.30
C PHE A 181 -3.30 19.63 -10.06
N SER A 182 -3.00 20.92 -9.89
CA SER A 182 -3.55 21.74 -8.80
C SER A 182 -5.07 21.80 -8.81
N VAL A 183 -5.67 22.06 -9.97
CA VAL A 183 -7.14 22.10 -10.13
C VAL A 183 -7.74 20.74 -9.81
N ALA A 184 -7.17 19.67 -10.36
CA ALA A 184 -7.62 18.31 -10.11
C ALA A 184 -7.55 17.93 -8.63
N GLN A 185 -6.47 18.30 -7.94
CA GLN A 185 -6.28 17.99 -6.52
C GLN A 185 -7.28 18.75 -5.62
N VAL A 186 -7.46 20.06 -5.83
CA VAL A 186 -8.40 20.86 -5.04
C VAL A 186 -9.84 20.41 -5.29
N LEU A 187 -10.22 20.16 -6.55
CA LEU A 187 -11.56 19.67 -6.89
C LEU A 187 -11.82 18.31 -6.25
N ALA A 188 -10.86 17.39 -6.33
CA ALA A 188 -10.98 16.05 -5.75
C ALA A 188 -11.14 16.12 -4.21
N ALA A 189 -10.36 16.96 -3.52
CA ALA A 189 -10.51 17.20 -2.08
C ALA A 189 -11.88 17.79 -1.73
N CYS A 190 -12.38 18.76 -2.51
CA CYS A 190 -13.73 19.31 -2.32
C CYS A 190 -14.82 18.23 -2.46
N VAL A 191 -14.77 17.45 -3.54
CA VAL A 191 -15.74 16.37 -3.78
C VAL A 191 -15.67 15.31 -2.69
N TYR A 192 -14.47 14.94 -2.24
CA TYR A 192 -14.28 14.00 -1.15
C TYR A 192 -14.89 14.51 0.16
N THR A 193 -14.60 15.76 0.55
CA THR A 193 -15.16 16.37 1.76
C THR A 193 -16.67 16.52 1.68
N VAL A 194 -17.21 17.07 0.59
CA VAL A 194 -18.66 17.22 0.40
C VAL A 194 -19.37 15.86 0.38
N GLY A 195 -18.79 14.86 -0.30
CA GLY A 195 -19.34 13.51 -0.37
C GLY A 195 -19.53 12.85 1.00
N HIS A 196 -18.62 13.12 1.95
CA HIS A 196 -18.76 12.64 3.33
C HIS A 196 -20.01 13.22 4.02
N TYR A 197 -20.16 14.54 3.99
CA TYR A 197 -21.29 15.21 4.63
C TYR A 197 -22.62 14.87 3.93
N VAL A 198 -22.65 14.79 2.59
CA VAL A 198 -23.85 14.41 1.84
C VAL A 198 -24.32 13.00 2.21
N TYR A 199 -23.40 12.03 2.31
CA TYR A 199 -23.76 10.67 2.71
C TYR A 199 -24.34 10.62 4.12
N PHE A 200 -23.68 11.24 5.10
CA PHE A 200 -24.17 11.23 6.48
C PHE A 200 -25.45 12.03 6.65
N HIS A 201 -25.65 13.10 5.87
CA HIS A 201 -26.92 13.83 5.84
C HIS A 201 -28.07 12.90 5.46
N TYR A 202 -27.90 12.16 4.36
CA TYR A 202 -28.89 11.19 3.88
C TYR A 202 -29.09 10.05 4.89
N TYR A 203 -28.00 9.49 5.42
CA TYR A 203 -28.04 8.38 6.37
C TYR A 203 -28.76 8.76 7.67
N ILE A 204 -28.37 9.88 8.29
CA ILE A 204 -28.98 10.39 9.54
C ILE A 204 -30.45 10.73 9.31
N THR A 205 -30.79 11.41 8.21
CA THR A 205 -32.19 11.75 7.90
C THR A 205 -33.06 10.49 7.77
N LYS A 206 -32.53 9.44 7.12
CA LYS A 206 -33.23 8.16 6.99
C LYS A 206 -33.35 7.44 8.35
N LEU A 207 -32.30 7.46 9.15
CA LEU A 207 -32.27 6.86 10.49
C LEU A 207 -33.29 7.54 11.43
N MET A 208 -33.33 8.87 11.44
CA MET A 208 -34.25 9.64 12.29
C MET A 208 -35.72 9.42 11.88
N LYS A 209 -36.01 9.31 10.58
CA LYS A 209 -37.34 8.91 10.10
C LYS A 209 -37.73 7.52 10.60
N LYS A 210 -36.79 6.56 10.59
CA LYS A 210 -37.01 5.20 11.09
C LYS A 210 -37.25 5.19 12.61
N ARG A 211 -36.43 5.91 13.38
CA ARG A 211 -36.59 6.06 14.85
C ARG A 211 -37.92 6.72 15.21
N ALA A 212 -38.34 7.75 14.46
CA ALA A 212 -39.64 8.40 14.65
C ALA A 212 -40.82 7.45 14.38
N ALA A 213 -40.75 6.67 13.29
CA ALA A 213 -41.76 5.66 12.97
C ALA A 213 -41.86 4.57 14.05
N GLN A 214 -40.71 4.10 14.58
CA GLN A 214 -40.68 3.11 15.66
C GLN A 214 -41.29 3.65 16.96
N LYS A 215 -40.94 4.88 17.37
CA LYS A 215 -41.54 5.55 18.54
C LYS A 215 -43.07 5.67 18.43
N MET A 216 -43.60 5.96 17.22
CA MET A 216 -45.04 6.01 16.99
C MET A 216 -45.72 4.62 17.08
N ILE A 217 -45.02 3.54 16.72
CA ILE A 217 -45.51 2.16 16.83
C ILE A 217 -45.53 1.71 18.30
N ASP A 218 -44.45 1.99 19.04
CA ASP A 218 -44.32 1.61 20.45
C ASP A 218 -45.34 2.36 21.33
N SER A 219 -45.65 3.62 21.00
CA SER A 219 -46.67 4.43 21.70
C SER A 219 -48.11 3.99 21.43
N ASN A 220 -48.40 3.29 20.33
CA ASN A 220 -49.76 2.89 19.92
C ASN A 220 -50.11 1.42 20.23
N GLY A 221 -49.21 0.68 20.90
CA GLY A 221 -49.54 -0.60 21.54
C GLY A 221 -49.89 -1.78 20.63
N LYS A 222 -49.64 -1.72 19.32
CA LYS A 222 -49.86 -2.87 18.40
C LYS A 222 -48.61 -3.19 17.58
N PRO A 223 -48.02 -4.39 17.69
CA PRO A 223 -46.99 -4.80 16.76
C PRO A 223 -47.62 -5.17 15.40
N PRO A 224 -46.99 -4.83 14.26
CA PRO A 224 -47.45 -5.32 12.97
C PRO A 224 -47.24 -6.84 12.88
N VAL A 225 -48.30 -7.55 12.49
CA VAL A 225 -48.38 -9.03 12.40
C VAL A 225 -47.38 -9.62 11.39
N ASN A 226 -46.69 -8.81 10.57
CA ASN A 226 -45.78 -9.27 9.51
C ASN A 226 -44.33 -8.79 9.62
N LEU A 227 -43.78 -8.53 10.81
CA LEU A 227 -42.33 -8.34 11.00
C LEU A 227 -41.65 -9.43 11.86
N ARG A 228 -42.29 -10.60 12.01
CA ARG A 228 -41.72 -11.74 12.76
C ARG A 228 -40.54 -12.44 12.08
N PHE A 229 -40.08 -11.93 10.94
CA PHE A 229 -38.93 -12.43 10.19
C PHE A 229 -37.91 -11.34 9.82
N VAL A 230 -37.82 -10.25 10.57
CA VAL A 230 -36.60 -9.43 10.51
C VAL A 230 -35.56 -10.13 11.36
N ARG A 231 -34.83 -11.02 10.69
CA ARG A 231 -33.52 -11.52 11.10
C ARG A 231 -32.78 -10.37 11.80
N ARG A 232 -32.33 -10.60 13.04
CA ARG A 232 -31.30 -9.78 13.70
C ARG A 232 -30.06 -9.81 12.79
N ASP A 233 -30.05 -8.92 11.81
CA ASP A 233 -28.88 -8.63 10.99
C ASP A 233 -28.08 -7.58 11.75
N SER A 234 -26.76 -7.74 11.77
CA SER A 234 -25.79 -6.85 12.42
C SER A 234 -25.89 -5.36 12.01
N ILE A 235 -26.65 -5.05 10.95
CA ILE A 235 -26.93 -3.68 10.52
C ILE A 235 -27.93 -2.98 11.47
N ALA A 236 -28.87 -3.72 12.05
CA ALA A 236 -29.84 -3.15 13.00
C ALA A 236 -29.17 -2.75 14.33
N GLU A 237 -28.19 -3.54 14.80
CA GLU A 237 -27.43 -3.23 16.02
C GLU A 237 -26.58 -1.95 15.86
N ILE A 238 -25.94 -1.75 14.69
CA ILE A 238 -25.18 -0.53 14.39
C ILE A 238 -26.10 0.71 14.31
N GLU A 239 -27.30 0.56 13.75
CA GLU A 239 -28.29 1.65 13.66
C GLU A 239 -28.81 2.08 15.04
N ASP A 240 -28.92 1.15 15.98
CA ASP A 240 -29.34 1.43 17.37
C ASP A 240 -28.21 2.05 18.20
N GLU A 241 -26.95 1.67 17.98
CA GLU A 241 -25.77 2.22 18.67
C GLU A 241 -25.25 3.55 18.11
N PHE A 242 -25.71 3.98 16.93
CA PHE A 242 -25.23 5.22 16.29
C PHE A 242 -25.73 6.48 17.03
N PRO A 243 -24.85 7.32 17.60
CA PRO A 243 -25.24 8.35 18.56
C PRO A 243 -25.57 9.72 17.94
N PHE A 244 -25.32 9.92 16.64
CA PHE A 244 -25.48 11.23 15.98
C PHE A 244 -26.89 11.39 15.38
N GLU A 245 -27.52 12.53 15.65
CA GLU A 245 -28.88 12.87 15.24
C GLU A 245 -28.91 13.98 14.18
N SER A 246 -27.83 14.75 14.05
CA SER A 246 -27.69 15.85 13.11
C SER A 246 -26.26 15.94 12.55
N LEU A 247 -26.11 16.62 11.41
CA LEU A 247 -24.77 16.97 10.90
C LEU A 247 -24.04 17.93 11.84
N MET A 248 -24.77 18.71 12.64
CA MET A 248 -24.17 19.65 13.59
C MET A 248 -23.43 18.93 14.71
N ASP A 249 -23.75 17.66 14.96
CA ASP A 249 -23.05 16.84 15.95
C ASP A 249 -21.63 16.46 15.50
N PHE A 250 -21.31 16.66 14.21
CA PHE A 250 -19.95 16.55 13.69
C PHE A 250 -19.14 17.84 13.83
N LEU A 251 -19.71 18.94 14.35
CA LEU A 251 -19.02 20.20 14.61
C LEU A 251 -18.57 20.30 16.06
N PRO A 252 -17.60 21.19 16.39
CA PRO A 252 -17.22 21.41 17.77
C PRO A 252 -18.39 21.95 18.58
N ALA A 253 -18.66 21.35 19.74
CA ALA A 253 -19.73 21.76 20.64
C ALA A 253 -19.22 21.92 22.07
N LYS A 254 -19.74 22.91 22.78
CA LYS A 254 -19.49 23.05 24.23
C LYS A 254 -20.30 21.98 24.96
N ILE A 255 -19.63 21.19 25.80
CA ILE A 255 -20.26 20.15 26.61
C ILE A 255 -20.51 20.74 27.99
N GLU A 256 -21.75 20.67 28.46
CA GLU A 256 -22.14 21.14 29.79
C GLU A 256 -21.57 20.20 30.87
N ASP A 257 -21.02 20.77 31.94
CA ASP A 257 -20.42 20.05 33.10
C ASP A 257 -19.27 19.06 32.81
N GLN A 258 -18.66 19.11 31.62
CA GLN A 258 -17.47 18.32 31.28
C GLN A 258 -16.42 19.16 30.53
N LEU A 259 -15.16 18.69 30.55
CA LEU A 259 -14.13 19.26 29.68
C LEU A 259 -14.51 19.02 28.21
N SER A 260 -14.34 20.06 27.37
CA SER A 260 -14.61 19.98 25.93
C SER A 260 -13.75 18.93 25.22
N ILE A 261 -12.58 18.63 25.75
CA ILE A 261 -11.63 17.67 25.17
C ILE A 261 -11.25 16.64 26.23
N ASN A 262 -11.21 15.37 25.84
CA ASN A 262 -10.77 14.28 26.70
C ASN A 262 -9.23 14.30 26.87
N TYR A 263 -8.76 14.59 28.08
CA TYR A 263 -7.33 14.68 28.38
C TYR A 263 -6.57 13.37 28.16
N GLY A 264 -7.20 12.22 28.43
CA GLY A 264 -6.61 10.90 28.19
C GLY A 264 -6.35 10.66 26.71
N LEU A 265 -7.33 10.95 25.85
CA LEU A 265 -7.19 10.88 24.40
C LEU A 265 -6.17 11.88 23.87
N SER A 266 -6.10 13.11 24.41
CA SER A 266 -5.07 14.09 24.03
C SER A 266 -3.66 13.61 24.35
N ARG A 267 -3.44 13.03 25.54
CA ARG A 267 -2.14 12.46 25.93
C ARG A 267 -1.74 11.27 25.05
N LEU A 268 -2.72 10.42 24.70
CA LEU A 268 -2.51 9.31 23.78
C LEU A 268 -2.18 9.81 22.37
N THR A 269 -2.91 10.82 21.88
CA THR A 269 -2.67 11.50 20.60
C THR A 269 -1.24 12.05 20.56
N TRP A 270 -0.79 12.73 21.61
CA TRP A 270 0.59 13.24 21.69
C TRP A 270 1.64 12.11 21.62
N SER A 271 1.36 10.98 22.27
CA SER A 271 2.24 9.82 22.22
C SER A 271 2.34 9.24 20.81
N PHE A 272 1.21 9.09 20.11
CA PHE A 272 1.18 8.66 18.72
C PHE A 272 1.77 9.69 17.75
N PHE A 273 1.66 10.98 18.03
CA PHE A 273 2.26 12.05 17.23
C PHE A 273 3.79 11.94 17.22
N LYS A 274 4.42 11.77 18.39
CA LYS A 274 5.88 11.55 18.49
C LYS A 274 6.33 10.30 17.73
N GLN A 275 5.59 9.19 17.86
CA GLN A 275 5.86 7.97 17.09
C GLN A 275 5.66 8.19 15.58
N GLY A 276 4.65 8.98 15.22
CA GLY A 276 4.32 9.35 13.86
C GLY A 276 5.48 10.05 13.16
N ILE A 277 6.12 11.04 13.78
CA ILE A 277 7.26 11.75 13.18
C ILE A 277 8.35 10.76 12.75
N MET A 278 8.73 9.84 13.64
CA MET A 278 9.72 8.81 13.32
C MET A 278 9.24 7.94 12.16
N LYS A 279 8.00 7.45 12.23
CA LYS A 279 7.41 6.63 11.16
C LYS A 279 7.39 7.35 9.81
N GLN A 280 7.10 8.64 9.78
CA GLN A 280 7.06 9.44 8.56
C GLN A 280 8.43 9.54 7.90
N VAL A 281 9.47 9.86 8.69
CA VAL A 281 10.86 9.90 8.20
C VAL A 281 11.31 8.53 7.69
N LEU A 282 10.92 7.45 8.37
CA LEU A 282 11.25 6.10 7.96
C LEU A 282 10.52 5.65 6.69
N THR A 283 9.30 6.14 6.46
CA THR A 283 8.44 5.70 5.34
C THR A 283 8.71 6.51 4.08
N GLU A 284 8.77 7.84 4.20
CA GLU A 284 8.99 8.76 3.07
C GLU A 284 10.46 9.23 2.98
N GLY A 285 11.35 8.64 3.77
CA GLY A 285 12.77 9.01 3.89
C GLY A 285 13.50 9.10 2.55
N GLU A 286 13.21 8.17 1.65
CA GLU A 286 13.74 8.17 0.29
C GLU A 286 13.35 9.42 -0.50
N ARG A 287 12.06 9.79 -0.49
CA ARG A 287 11.56 11.00 -1.15
C ARG A 287 12.04 12.27 -0.46
N TYR A 288 12.19 12.26 0.86
CA TYR A 288 12.86 13.35 1.58
C TYR A 288 14.30 13.52 1.12
N ILE A 289 15.08 12.44 0.95
CA ILE A 289 16.46 12.56 0.46
C ILE A 289 16.47 13.17 -0.95
N MET A 290 15.61 12.69 -1.85
CA MET A 290 15.50 13.23 -3.23
C MET A 290 15.15 14.73 -3.23
N THR A 291 14.21 15.13 -2.38
CA THR A 291 13.65 16.49 -2.37
C THR A 291 14.54 17.49 -1.61
N LEU A 292 15.06 17.11 -0.44
CA LEU A 292 15.82 18.02 0.45
C LEU A 292 17.26 18.21 0.00
N PHE A 293 17.91 17.15 -0.51
CA PHE A 293 19.33 17.21 -0.88
C PHE A 293 19.57 17.37 -2.38
N SER A 294 18.50 17.43 -3.19
CA SER A 294 18.57 17.59 -4.66
C SER A 294 19.57 16.63 -5.32
N VAL A 295 19.65 15.39 -4.81
CA VAL A 295 20.60 14.36 -5.28
C VAL A 295 20.27 13.82 -6.67
N LEU A 296 19.05 14.04 -7.15
CA LEU A 296 18.56 13.68 -8.48
C LEU A 296 17.90 14.88 -9.13
N THR A 297 18.06 15.02 -10.44
CA THR A 297 17.29 15.99 -11.24
C THR A 297 15.79 15.64 -11.22
N PHE A 298 14.92 16.61 -11.49
CA PHE A 298 13.48 16.33 -11.52
C PHE A 298 13.09 15.27 -12.56
N SER A 299 13.80 15.20 -13.69
CA SER A 299 13.57 14.15 -14.69
C SER A 299 13.91 12.78 -14.13
N GLU A 300 15.06 12.64 -13.47
CA GLU A 300 15.46 11.39 -12.82
C GLU A 300 14.51 11.00 -11.68
N GLN A 301 14.03 11.96 -10.89
CA GLN A 301 13.01 11.72 -9.87
C GLN A 301 11.70 11.17 -10.48
N GLY A 302 11.24 11.76 -11.58
CA GLY A 302 10.06 11.31 -12.30
C GLY A 302 10.23 9.89 -12.84
N VAL A 303 11.33 9.61 -13.54
CA VAL A 303 11.64 8.26 -14.06
C VAL A 303 11.77 7.25 -12.93
N TYR A 304 12.46 7.62 -11.84
CA TYR A 304 12.64 6.77 -10.68
C TYR A 304 11.30 6.41 -10.02
N ASP A 305 10.43 7.38 -9.75
CA ASP A 305 9.11 7.12 -9.13
C ASP A 305 8.24 6.21 -10.02
N ILE A 306 8.29 6.40 -11.34
CA ILE A 306 7.60 5.54 -12.30
C ILE A 306 8.12 4.10 -12.22
N VAL A 307 9.44 3.92 -12.29
CA VAL A 307 10.08 2.60 -12.20
C VAL A 307 9.79 1.94 -10.86
N ASN A 308 9.87 2.67 -9.75
CA ASN A 308 9.61 2.14 -8.42
C ASN A 308 8.14 1.70 -8.27
N ASN A 309 7.20 2.48 -8.82
CA ASN A 309 5.78 2.13 -8.84
C ASN A 309 5.48 0.92 -9.73
N LEU A 310 6.15 0.78 -10.88
CA LEU A 310 6.04 -0.40 -11.76
C LEU A 310 6.66 -1.64 -11.11
N GLY A 311 7.88 -1.54 -10.61
CA GLY A 311 8.61 -2.67 -10.05
C GLY A 311 8.00 -3.19 -8.75
N SER A 312 7.36 -2.32 -7.95
CA SER A 312 6.65 -2.73 -6.74
C SER A 312 5.27 -3.39 -6.99
N LEU A 313 4.81 -3.53 -8.24
CA LEU A 313 3.54 -4.22 -8.55
C LEU A 313 3.56 -5.69 -8.11
N ALA A 314 4.67 -6.40 -8.34
CA ALA A 314 4.82 -7.78 -7.91
C ALA A 314 4.70 -7.90 -6.37
N ALA A 315 5.35 -7.00 -5.64
CA ALA A 315 5.22 -6.90 -4.19
C ALA A 315 3.76 -6.72 -3.75
N ARG A 316 3.05 -5.77 -4.37
CA ARG A 316 1.70 -5.35 -3.97
C ARG A 316 0.63 -6.39 -4.29
N PHE A 317 0.73 -7.07 -5.44
CA PHE A 317 -0.33 -7.95 -5.92
C PHE A 317 -0.05 -9.45 -5.73
N LEU A 318 1.22 -9.84 -5.64
CA LEU A 318 1.60 -11.24 -5.52
C LEU A 318 2.17 -11.55 -4.14
N PHE A 319 3.22 -10.84 -3.71
CA PHE A 319 3.94 -11.23 -2.49
C PHE A 319 3.19 -10.85 -1.21
N ARG A 320 2.61 -9.65 -1.12
CA ARG A 320 1.91 -9.20 0.09
C ARG A 320 0.73 -10.13 0.49
N PRO A 321 -0.17 -10.55 -0.41
CA PRO A 321 -1.23 -11.49 -0.04
C PRO A 321 -0.69 -12.86 0.45
N ILE A 322 0.42 -13.33 -0.13
CA ILE A 322 1.09 -14.56 0.31
C ILE A 322 1.69 -14.37 1.70
N GLU A 323 2.35 -13.24 1.95
CA GLU A 323 2.94 -12.88 3.23
C GLU A 323 1.90 -12.81 4.35
N GLU A 324 0.78 -12.11 4.13
CA GLU A 324 -0.32 -12.01 5.11
C GLU A 324 -0.91 -13.40 5.44
N SER A 325 -1.08 -14.24 4.42
CA SER A 325 -1.59 -15.61 4.59
C SER A 325 -0.59 -16.50 5.33
N ALA A 326 0.71 -16.37 5.02
CA ALA A 326 1.79 -17.11 5.66
C ALA A 326 1.94 -16.69 7.13
N TYR A 327 1.84 -15.39 7.43
CA TYR A 327 1.92 -14.86 8.79
C TYR A 327 0.84 -15.47 9.66
N PHE A 328 -0.41 -15.42 9.17
CA PHE A 328 -1.54 -16.03 9.86
C PHE A 328 -1.29 -17.52 10.09
N TYR A 329 -0.90 -18.27 9.05
CA TYR A 329 -0.63 -19.70 9.16
C TYR A 329 0.44 -20.02 10.23
N PHE A 330 1.61 -19.37 10.19
CA PHE A 330 2.69 -19.65 11.13
C PHE A 330 2.35 -19.20 12.56
N SER A 331 1.60 -18.12 12.73
CA SER A 331 1.16 -17.66 14.06
C SER A 331 0.26 -18.67 14.78
N GLN A 332 -0.45 -19.51 14.02
CA GLN A 332 -1.32 -20.56 14.56
C GLN A 332 -0.57 -21.89 14.74
N MET A 333 0.44 -22.16 13.92
CA MET A 333 1.16 -23.43 13.93
C MET A 333 2.33 -23.47 14.90
N VAL A 334 3.01 -22.34 15.14
CA VAL A 334 4.23 -22.29 15.95
C VAL A 334 4.01 -21.38 17.16
N ALA A 335 4.16 -21.95 18.36
CA ALA A 335 4.10 -21.19 19.60
C ALA A 335 5.40 -20.41 19.85
N ARG A 336 5.28 -19.17 20.33
CA ARG A 336 6.39 -18.20 20.46
C ARG A 336 7.35 -18.47 21.62
N ASP A 337 6.84 -18.99 22.72
CA ASP A 337 7.57 -19.09 23.99
C ASP A 337 8.07 -20.52 24.30
N THR A 338 8.03 -21.41 23.30
CA THR A 338 8.46 -22.81 23.43
C THR A 338 9.37 -23.19 22.27
N THR A 339 10.34 -24.07 22.51
CA THR A 339 11.23 -24.54 21.44
C THR A 339 10.48 -25.43 20.44
N ILE A 340 11.03 -25.63 19.23
CA ILE A 340 10.43 -26.51 18.22
C ILE A 340 10.40 -27.98 18.69
N GLN A 341 11.35 -28.38 19.53
CA GLN A 341 11.49 -29.76 20.01
C GLN A 341 10.42 -30.14 21.04
N GLU A 342 9.98 -29.17 21.84
CA GLU A 342 8.95 -29.36 22.87
C GLU A 342 7.53 -29.35 22.29
N GLN A 343 7.38 -28.88 21.05
CA GLN A 343 6.10 -28.78 20.35
C GLN A 343 5.76 -30.08 19.61
N ASN A 344 4.51 -30.18 19.14
CA ASN A 344 4.06 -31.34 18.38
C ASN A 344 4.86 -31.47 17.07
N GLN A 345 5.69 -32.52 17.00
CA GLN A 345 6.62 -32.75 15.90
C GLN A 345 5.93 -32.86 14.53
N LYS A 346 4.68 -33.36 14.47
CA LYS A 346 3.93 -33.43 13.21
C LYS A 346 3.57 -32.03 12.70
N HIS A 347 3.11 -31.15 13.59
CA HIS A 347 2.81 -29.75 13.25
C HIS A 347 4.09 -28.97 12.88
N MET A 348 5.20 -29.23 13.58
CA MET A 348 6.49 -28.60 13.28
C MET A 348 7.06 -29.05 11.92
N ALA A 349 6.93 -30.33 11.58
CA ALA A 349 7.28 -30.85 10.27
C ALA A 349 6.46 -30.19 9.17
N GLU A 350 5.14 -30.04 9.38
CA GLU A 350 4.25 -29.38 8.43
C GLU A 350 4.59 -27.89 8.27
N ALA A 351 4.81 -27.17 9.38
CA ALA A 351 5.23 -25.76 9.35
C ALA A 351 6.57 -25.58 8.62
N ALA A 352 7.55 -26.43 8.90
CA ALA A 352 8.84 -26.40 8.23
C ALA A 352 8.74 -26.71 6.73
N ASN A 353 7.90 -27.68 6.35
CA ASN A 353 7.64 -27.98 4.94
C ASN A 353 6.94 -26.81 4.25
N VAL A 354 5.93 -26.20 4.86
CA VAL A 354 5.26 -25.01 4.30
C VAL A 354 6.25 -23.86 4.12
N LEU A 355 7.12 -23.60 5.10
CA LEU A 355 8.16 -22.58 4.97
C LEU A 355 9.15 -22.90 3.83
N TYR A 356 9.59 -24.16 3.72
CA TYR A 356 10.43 -24.63 2.61
C TYR A 356 9.77 -24.36 1.25
N GLN A 357 8.52 -24.78 1.08
CA GLN A 357 7.79 -24.67 -0.18
C GLN A 357 7.50 -23.20 -0.54
N LEU A 358 7.17 -22.37 0.45
CA LEU A 358 6.96 -20.94 0.25
C LEU A 358 8.26 -20.25 -0.19
N LEU A 359 9.38 -20.48 0.52
CA LEU A 359 10.69 -19.94 0.16
C LEU A 359 11.14 -20.40 -1.23
N ARG A 360 10.86 -21.66 -1.59
CA ARG A 360 11.14 -22.19 -2.92
C ARG A 360 10.34 -21.47 -3.99
N CYS A 361 9.02 -21.38 -3.81
CA CYS A 361 8.12 -20.77 -4.77
C CYS A 361 8.46 -19.29 -5.03
N ILE A 362 8.57 -18.49 -3.97
CA ILE A 362 8.87 -17.05 -4.08
C ILE A 362 10.25 -16.77 -4.67
N THR A 363 11.25 -17.62 -4.38
CA THR A 363 12.59 -17.45 -4.96
C THR A 363 12.58 -17.77 -6.45
N CYS A 364 11.89 -18.84 -6.87
CA CYS A 364 11.71 -19.15 -8.29
C CYS A 364 11.02 -18.00 -9.03
N ILE A 365 9.92 -17.46 -8.47
CA ILE A 365 9.22 -16.31 -9.07
C ILE A 365 10.13 -15.08 -9.15
N GLY A 366 10.83 -14.75 -8.06
CA GLY A 366 11.77 -13.63 -8.02
C GLY A 366 12.90 -13.76 -9.05
N LEU A 367 13.43 -14.97 -9.25
CA LEU A 367 14.48 -15.23 -10.24
C LEU A 367 13.96 -15.12 -11.67
N VAL A 368 12.74 -15.57 -11.96
CA VAL A 368 12.10 -15.35 -13.27
C VAL A 368 11.98 -13.85 -13.54
N ILE A 369 11.48 -13.07 -12.57
CA ILE A 369 11.37 -11.61 -12.71
C ILE A 369 12.75 -10.98 -12.92
N LEU A 370 13.78 -11.40 -12.17
CA LEU A 370 15.14 -10.90 -12.32
C LEU A 370 15.67 -11.16 -13.75
N VAL A 371 15.61 -12.41 -14.21
CA VAL A 371 16.18 -12.85 -15.50
C VAL A 371 15.47 -12.19 -16.68
N PHE A 372 14.14 -12.31 -16.76
CA PHE A 372 13.36 -11.68 -17.84
C PHE A 372 13.41 -10.16 -17.74
N GLY A 373 13.41 -9.62 -16.52
CA GLY A 373 13.56 -8.19 -16.26
C GLY A 373 14.81 -7.61 -16.91
N GLN A 374 15.93 -8.35 -16.94
CA GLN A 374 17.15 -7.84 -17.58
C GLN A 374 16.97 -7.55 -19.09
N SER A 375 16.27 -8.41 -19.81
CA SER A 375 16.10 -8.25 -21.27
C SER A 375 14.86 -7.44 -21.65
N TYR A 376 13.77 -7.58 -20.89
CA TYR A 376 12.46 -7.00 -21.24
C TYR A 376 12.14 -5.67 -20.54
N SER A 377 13.01 -5.16 -19.66
CA SER A 377 12.84 -3.84 -19.03
C SER A 377 12.62 -2.71 -20.04
N CYS A 378 13.40 -2.70 -21.12
CA CYS A 378 13.29 -1.68 -22.17
C CYS A 378 11.93 -1.78 -22.89
N PHE A 379 11.53 -3.00 -23.24
CA PHE A 379 10.23 -3.26 -23.88
C PHE A 379 9.05 -2.87 -22.98
N LEU A 380 9.11 -3.21 -21.69
CA LEU A 380 8.08 -2.84 -20.72
C LEU A 380 7.93 -1.32 -20.59
N LEU A 381 9.05 -0.61 -20.47
CA LEU A 381 9.04 0.85 -20.35
C LEU A 381 8.57 1.54 -21.64
N TYR A 382 9.00 1.03 -22.79
CA TYR A 382 8.51 1.49 -24.10
C TYR A 382 6.99 1.31 -24.22
N LEU A 383 6.45 0.16 -23.83
CA LEU A 383 5.01 -0.09 -23.84
C LEU A 383 4.27 0.89 -22.90
N TYR A 384 4.84 1.16 -21.73
CA TYR A 384 4.20 2.00 -20.71
C TYR A 384 4.23 3.49 -21.08
N GLY A 385 5.41 4.09 -21.20
CA GLY A 385 5.57 5.54 -21.40
C GLY A 385 6.25 5.95 -22.72
N GLY A 386 6.55 5.01 -23.61
CA GLY A 386 7.14 5.28 -24.92
C GLY A 386 8.65 5.56 -24.87
N GLU A 387 9.16 6.15 -25.97
CA GLU A 387 10.58 6.45 -26.19
C GLU A 387 11.20 7.29 -25.06
N SER A 388 10.43 8.22 -24.49
CA SER A 388 10.92 9.09 -23.42
C SER A 388 11.50 8.29 -22.24
N LEU A 389 10.85 7.19 -21.84
CA LEU A 389 11.28 6.38 -20.70
C LEU A 389 12.49 5.49 -20.99
N ILE A 390 12.79 5.21 -22.26
CA ILE A 390 13.89 4.32 -22.63
C ILE A 390 15.18 5.07 -22.99
N MET A 391 15.08 6.34 -23.41
CA MET A 391 16.23 7.19 -23.76
C MET A 391 17.06 7.67 -22.55
N GLY A 392 16.58 7.44 -21.33
CA GLY A 392 17.21 7.91 -20.08
C GLY A 392 17.63 6.77 -19.13
N PRO A 393 17.69 7.02 -17.81
CA PRO A 393 18.09 6.01 -16.83
C PRO A 393 17.06 4.89 -16.61
N GLY A 394 15.87 4.99 -17.23
CA GLY A 394 14.73 4.10 -17.02
C GLY A 394 15.07 2.61 -17.17
N PRO A 395 15.65 2.15 -18.29
CA PRO A 395 15.97 0.73 -18.47
C PRO A 395 16.92 0.21 -17.39
N THR A 396 17.97 0.96 -17.05
CA THR A 396 18.93 0.57 -16.00
C THR A 396 18.25 0.52 -14.63
N LEU A 397 17.44 1.53 -14.29
CA LEU A 397 16.67 1.54 -13.04
C LEU A 397 15.74 0.33 -12.93
N MET A 398 15.00 0.01 -14.00
CA MET A 398 14.09 -1.13 -14.01
C MET A 398 14.84 -2.46 -13.85
N ARG A 399 15.96 -2.62 -14.56
CA ARG A 399 16.84 -3.79 -14.43
C ARG A 399 17.35 -3.99 -13.01
N THR A 400 17.80 -2.91 -12.35
CA THR A 400 18.20 -2.95 -10.95
C THR A 400 17.01 -3.21 -10.02
N HIS A 401 15.83 -2.67 -10.33
CA HIS A 401 14.62 -2.92 -9.54
C HIS A 401 14.20 -4.38 -9.60
N CYS A 402 14.39 -5.08 -10.73
CA CYS A 402 14.15 -6.52 -10.80
C CYS A 402 15.01 -7.34 -9.81
N LEU A 403 16.22 -6.87 -9.46
CA LEU A 403 17.01 -7.44 -8.36
C LEU A 403 16.38 -7.13 -6.99
N ALA A 404 15.92 -5.89 -6.79
CA ALA A 404 15.20 -5.52 -5.57
C ALA A 404 13.92 -6.36 -5.38
N VAL A 405 13.20 -6.70 -6.44
CA VAL A 405 12.00 -7.56 -6.38
C VAL A 405 12.33 -8.97 -5.88
N LEU A 406 13.45 -9.57 -6.32
CA LEU A 406 13.90 -10.87 -5.79
C LEU A 406 14.18 -10.80 -4.29
N LEU A 407 14.95 -9.79 -3.85
CA LEU A 407 15.25 -9.62 -2.42
C LEU A 407 13.98 -9.34 -1.61
N LEU A 408 13.07 -8.53 -2.15
CA LEU A 408 11.80 -8.22 -1.50
C LEU A 408 10.94 -9.48 -1.31
N ALA A 409 10.90 -10.38 -2.31
CA ALA A 409 10.20 -11.65 -2.21
C ALA A 409 10.75 -12.50 -1.06
N ILE A 410 12.07 -12.70 -1.03
CA ILE A 410 12.77 -13.49 0.00
C ILE A 410 12.57 -12.88 1.37
N ASN A 411 12.81 -11.57 1.49
CA ASN A 411 12.63 -10.82 2.73
C ASN A 411 11.22 -11.01 3.29
N GLY A 412 10.19 -10.82 2.46
CA GLY A 412 8.79 -10.94 2.86
C GLY A 412 8.50 -12.25 3.58
N ILE A 413 8.89 -13.41 3.03
CA ILE A 413 8.60 -14.70 3.66
C ILE A 413 9.50 -14.99 4.86
N THR A 414 10.81 -14.70 4.79
CA THR A 414 11.72 -14.97 5.92
C THR A 414 11.37 -14.11 7.14
N GLU A 415 11.05 -12.84 6.91
CA GLU A 415 10.72 -11.88 7.95
C GLU A 415 9.32 -12.13 8.50
N CYS A 416 8.36 -12.46 7.64
CA CYS A 416 7.02 -12.92 8.04
C CYS A 416 7.09 -14.09 9.02
N TYR A 417 7.84 -15.15 8.70
CA TYR A 417 8.01 -16.28 9.60
C TYR A 417 8.62 -15.83 10.93
N ALA A 418 9.71 -15.06 10.88
CA ALA A 418 10.36 -14.55 12.07
C ALA A 418 9.39 -13.75 12.98
N PHE A 419 8.63 -12.81 12.42
CA PHE A 419 7.65 -12.03 13.17
C PHE A 419 6.47 -12.86 13.69
N ALA A 420 6.08 -13.92 12.99
CA ALA A 420 5.01 -14.80 13.45
C ALA A 420 5.44 -15.57 14.72
N THR A 421 6.71 -15.97 14.80
CA THR A 421 7.20 -16.90 15.83
C THR A 421 8.12 -16.28 16.90
N MET A 422 8.59 -15.04 16.74
CA MET A 422 9.38 -14.35 17.75
C MET A 422 8.58 -14.07 19.04
N ASN A 423 9.21 -14.28 20.19
CA ASN A 423 8.66 -13.84 21.47
C ASN A 423 8.81 -12.31 21.66
N ALA A 424 8.23 -11.76 22.73
CA ALA A 424 8.22 -10.31 22.98
C ALA A 424 9.63 -9.71 23.07
N ALA A 425 10.56 -10.36 23.78
CA ALA A 425 11.92 -9.86 23.95
C ALA A 425 12.72 -9.87 22.64
N GLN A 426 12.55 -10.91 21.81
CA GLN A 426 13.16 -10.99 20.49
C GLN A 426 12.59 -9.93 19.55
N LEU A 427 11.27 -9.72 19.60
CA LEU A 427 10.58 -8.71 18.82
C LEU A 427 11.06 -7.29 19.17
N ASP A 428 11.20 -6.97 20.45
CA ASP A 428 11.70 -5.67 20.91
C ASP A 428 13.15 -5.42 20.47
N LYS A 429 14.01 -6.44 20.61
CA LYS A 429 15.39 -6.37 20.12
C LYS A 429 15.44 -6.17 18.60
N TYR A 430 14.57 -6.86 17.86
CA TYR A 430 14.47 -6.72 16.42
C TYR A 430 13.97 -5.34 16.00
N ASN A 431 12.95 -4.79 16.67
CA ASN A 431 12.45 -3.44 16.42
C ASN A 431 13.54 -2.37 16.63
N TYR A 432 14.38 -2.54 17.65
CA TYR A 432 15.52 -1.66 17.86
C TYR A 432 16.56 -1.77 16.74
N LEU A 433 16.90 -3.00 16.29
CA LEU A 433 17.77 -3.22 15.15
C LEU A 433 17.19 -2.61 13.86
N MET A 434 15.89 -2.74 13.64
CA MET A 434 15.19 -2.17 12.48
C MET A 434 15.27 -0.64 12.45
N ALA A 435 15.20 0.02 13.61
CA ALA A 435 15.43 1.47 13.69
C ALA A 435 16.85 1.84 13.24
N ILE A 436 17.86 1.10 13.71
CA ILE A 436 19.28 1.31 13.32
C ILE A 436 19.48 1.06 11.82
N LEU A 437 18.96 -0.05 11.28
CA LEU A 437 19.05 -0.38 9.86
C LEU A 437 18.41 0.69 9.00
N SER A 438 17.29 1.26 9.45
CA SER A 438 16.60 2.31 8.69
C SER A 438 17.35 3.64 8.67
N VAL A 439 17.95 4.06 9.79
CA VAL A 439 18.84 5.23 9.81
C VAL A 439 20.06 4.98 8.92
N SER A 440 20.67 3.79 9.01
CA SER A 440 21.81 3.40 8.17
C SER A 440 21.44 3.40 6.69
N PHE A 441 20.23 2.93 6.35
CA PHE A 441 19.70 2.96 4.98
C PHE A 441 19.62 4.39 4.43
N LEU A 442 19.18 5.38 5.21
CA LEU A 442 19.13 6.77 4.75
C LEU A 442 20.53 7.32 4.44
N VAL A 443 21.52 7.00 5.29
CA VAL A 443 22.91 7.41 5.08
C VAL A 443 23.51 6.74 3.84
N VAL A 444 23.36 5.42 3.71
CA VAL A 444 23.85 4.65 2.55
C VAL A 444 23.15 5.10 1.27
N SER A 445 21.84 5.38 1.32
CA SER A 445 21.07 5.90 0.19
C SER A 445 21.63 7.25 -0.28
N TRP A 446 21.89 8.17 0.65
CA TRP A 446 22.48 9.46 0.29
C TRP A 446 23.87 9.31 -0.36
N LEU A 447 24.73 8.45 0.19
CA LEU A 447 26.08 8.19 -0.34
C LEU A 447 26.03 7.53 -1.73
N LEU A 448 25.27 6.44 -1.88
CA LEU A 448 25.18 5.70 -3.15
C LEU A 448 24.47 6.48 -4.23
N THR A 449 23.49 7.32 -3.88
CA THR A 449 22.81 8.16 -4.88
C THR A 449 23.75 9.21 -5.45
N LYS A 450 24.63 9.82 -4.62
CA LYS A 450 25.66 10.72 -5.14
C LYS A 450 26.63 10.02 -6.10
N ALA A 451 26.90 8.73 -5.90
CA ALA A 451 27.83 7.98 -6.73
C ALA A 451 27.18 7.38 -8.00
N PHE A 452 25.94 6.92 -7.91
CA PHE A 452 25.29 6.09 -8.94
C PHE A 452 23.92 6.62 -9.39
N GLY A 453 23.55 7.85 -9.01
CA GLY A 453 22.23 8.42 -9.29
C GLY A 453 21.10 7.57 -8.73
N GLY A 454 19.97 7.49 -9.44
CA GLY A 454 18.79 6.76 -8.97
C GLY A 454 19.04 5.26 -8.75
N VAL A 455 20.00 4.66 -9.46
CA VAL A 455 20.40 3.27 -9.25
C VAL A 455 20.96 3.07 -7.84
N GLY A 456 21.67 4.07 -7.32
CA GLY A 456 22.21 4.07 -5.96
C GLY A 456 21.15 3.92 -4.88
N PHE A 457 19.97 4.55 -5.04
CA PHE A 457 18.84 4.37 -4.13
C PHE A 457 18.33 2.93 -4.12
N ILE A 458 18.13 2.33 -5.31
CA ILE A 458 17.65 0.94 -5.40
C ILE A 458 18.67 -0.01 -4.76
N VAL A 459 19.96 0.19 -5.02
CA VAL A 459 21.03 -0.62 -4.42
C VAL A 459 21.08 -0.44 -2.89
N ALA A 460 20.92 0.78 -2.38
CA ALA A 460 20.84 1.00 -0.93
C ALA A 460 19.66 0.24 -0.31
N ASN A 461 18.52 0.21 -0.99
CA ASN A 461 17.36 -0.58 -0.55
C ASN A 461 17.66 -2.08 -0.62
N CYS A 462 18.34 -2.56 -1.65
CA CYS A 462 18.82 -3.95 -1.73
C CYS A 462 19.74 -4.30 -0.54
N CYS A 463 20.67 -3.42 -0.16
CA CYS A 463 21.53 -3.63 1.02
C CYS A 463 20.70 -3.72 2.31
N ASN A 464 19.72 -2.84 2.48
CA ASN A 464 18.81 -2.87 3.63
C ASN A 464 17.99 -4.17 3.69
N MET A 465 17.43 -4.61 2.56
CA MET A 465 16.72 -5.88 2.48
C MET A 465 17.65 -7.08 2.74
N ALA A 466 18.88 -7.06 2.21
CA ALA A 466 19.85 -8.13 2.44
C ALA A 466 20.22 -8.26 3.93
N ALA A 467 20.39 -7.14 4.64
CA ALA A 467 20.63 -7.15 6.08
C ALA A 467 19.44 -7.75 6.86
N ARG A 468 18.21 -7.40 6.48
CA ARG A 468 16.99 -7.96 7.08
C ARG A 468 16.85 -9.46 6.81
N ILE A 469 17.05 -9.90 5.57
CA ILE A 469 17.10 -11.31 5.19
C ILE A 469 18.15 -12.05 6.03
N GLY A 470 19.36 -11.50 6.14
CA GLY A 470 20.45 -12.09 6.93
C GLY A 470 20.04 -12.32 8.38
N HIS A 471 19.42 -11.33 9.02
CA HIS A 471 18.90 -11.46 10.39
C HIS A 471 17.79 -12.51 10.50
N SER A 472 16.80 -12.48 9.60
CA SER A 472 15.69 -13.45 9.61
C SER A 472 16.17 -14.88 9.35
N ILE A 473 17.11 -15.07 8.43
CA ILE A 473 17.77 -16.35 8.18
C ILE A 473 18.50 -16.82 9.44
N GLN A 474 19.29 -15.95 10.08
CA GLN A 474 19.99 -16.30 11.32
C GLN A 474 19.01 -16.75 12.42
N PHE A 475 17.90 -16.03 12.59
CA PHE A 475 16.85 -16.43 13.53
C PHE A 475 16.25 -17.80 13.20
N ILE A 476 15.89 -18.04 11.94
CA ILE A 476 15.35 -19.33 11.49
C ILE A 476 16.38 -20.46 11.69
N GLN A 477 17.66 -20.22 11.38
CA GLN A 477 18.73 -21.19 11.58
C GLN A 477 18.85 -21.60 13.05
N ILE A 478 18.85 -20.63 13.96
CA ILE A 478 18.93 -20.88 15.40
C ILE A 478 17.70 -21.69 15.87
N GLN A 479 16.50 -21.32 15.42
CA GLN A 479 15.26 -21.99 15.81
C GLN A 479 15.23 -23.48 15.39
N TYR A 480 15.83 -23.81 14.25
CA TYR A 480 15.83 -25.17 13.69
C TYR A 480 17.15 -25.94 13.92
N LEU A 481 18.15 -25.35 14.58
CA LEU A 481 19.52 -25.88 14.70
C LEU A 481 19.56 -27.32 15.23
N ASN A 482 18.73 -27.63 16.23
CA ASN A 482 18.70 -28.92 16.91
C ASN A 482 17.55 -29.82 16.43
N THR A 483 17.08 -29.60 15.20
CA THR A 483 15.97 -30.36 14.59
C THR A 483 16.41 -30.98 13.26
N GLU A 484 15.66 -31.98 12.79
CA GLU A 484 15.94 -32.59 11.48
C GLU A 484 15.47 -31.71 10.31
N PHE A 485 14.63 -30.71 10.57
CA PHE A 485 13.99 -29.89 9.56
C PHE A 485 14.95 -28.83 9.00
N LYS A 486 14.96 -28.66 7.68
CA LYS A 486 15.84 -27.70 6.98
C LYS A 486 15.05 -26.79 6.05
N PRO A 487 14.15 -25.94 6.58
CA PRO A 487 13.25 -25.12 5.76
C PRO A 487 13.99 -24.15 4.83
N LEU A 488 15.14 -23.64 5.26
CA LEU A 488 15.95 -22.68 4.50
C LEU A 488 16.55 -23.25 3.20
N ARG A 489 16.55 -24.58 3.03
CA ARG A 489 16.89 -25.19 1.72
C ARG A 489 15.91 -24.81 0.61
N GLY A 490 14.74 -24.28 0.97
CA GLY A 490 13.79 -23.72 0.02
C GLY A 490 14.39 -22.58 -0.79
N LEU A 491 15.31 -21.79 -0.22
CA LEU A 491 15.95 -20.64 -0.88
C LEU A 491 16.77 -20.98 -2.13
N ILE A 492 17.17 -22.23 -2.32
CA ILE A 492 18.01 -22.64 -3.46
C ILE A 492 17.13 -23.47 -4.40
N PRO A 493 16.70 -22.95 -5.57
CA PRO A 493 15.92 -23.72 -6.54
C PRO A 493 16.65 -24.95 -7.08
N GLY A 494 15.92 -25.83 -7.77
CA GLY A 494 16.51 -27.02 -8.39
C GLY A 494 17.47 -26.68 -9.54
N PRO A 495 18.44 -27.58 -9.81
CA PRO A 495 19.51 -27.34 -10.76
C PRO A 495 19.04 -27.22 -12.21
N TYR A 496 18.05 -28.00 -12.65
CA TYR A 496 17.51 -27.93 -14.02
C TYR A 496 16.82 -26.59 -14.26
N PHE A 497 16.05 -26.09 -13.29
CA PHE A 497 15.45 -24.76 -13.37
C PHE A 497 16.52 -23.66 -13.48
N LEU A 498 17.57 -23.73 -12.64
CA LEU A 498 18.67 -22.76 -12.67
C LEU A 498 19.45 -22.80 -14.00
N ILE A 499 19.78 -23.98 -14.52
CA ILE A 499 20.44 -24.14 -15.81
C ILE A 499 19.56 -23.55 -16.92
N THR A 500 18.26 -23.86 -16.91
CA THR A 500 17.29 -23.33 -17.89
C THR A 500 17.23 -21.81 -17.82
N LEU A 501 17.20 -21.22 -16.62
CA LEU A 501 17.21 -19.76 -16.44
C LEU A 501 18.48 -19.11 -17.00
N VAL A 502 19.66 -19.70 -16.78
CA VAL A 502 20.92 -19.18 -17.33
C VAL A 502 20.92 -19.25 -18.85
N SER A 503 20.48 -20.37 -19.44
CA SER A 503 20.34 -20.50 -20.90
C SER A 503 19.37 -19.48 -21.47
N VAL A 504 18.21 -19.30 -20.82
CA VAL A 504 17.19 -18.33 -21.23
C VAL A 504 17.70 -16.90 -21.11
N PHE A 505 18.43 -16.56 -20.05
CA PHE A 505 19.05 -15.25 -19.90
C PHE A 505 19.95 -14.92 -21.10
N MET A 506 20.82 -15.84 -21.51
CA MET A 506 21.68 -15.64 -22.67
C MET A 506 20.87 -15.45 -23.97
N ILE A 507 19.86 -16.30 -24.19
CA ILE A 507 19.00 -16.21 -25.37
C ILE A 507 18.24 -14.88 -25.42
N THR A 508 17.68 -14.43 -24.30
CA THR A 508 16.88 -13.21 -24.25
C THR A 508 17.74 -11.96 -24.36
N GLN A 509 18.99 -11.98 -23.87
CA GLN A 509 19.97 -10.91 -24.07
C GLN A 509 20.37 -10.78 -25.54
N ILE A 510 20.67 -11.90 -26.21
CA ILE A 510 20.97 -11.91 -27.64
C ILE A 510 19.76 -11.42 -28.45
N SER A 511 18.57 -11.90 -28.10
CA SER A 511 17.31 -11.46 -28.72
C SER A 511 17.07 -9.96 -28.56
N GLN A 512 17.36 -9.39 -27.38
CA GLN A 512 17.25 -7.95 -27.16
C GLN A 512 18.21 -7.20 -28.09
N ALA A 513 19.48 -7.61 -28.15
CA ALA A 513 20.50 -6.93 -28.96
C ALA A 513 20.19 -6.96 -30.46
N LEU A 514 19.63 -8.08 -30.97
CA LEU A 514 19.37 -8.26 -32.40
C LEU A 514 18.00 -7.71 -32.84
N PHE A 515 16.95 -7.94 -32.06
CA PHE A 515 15.58 -7.75 -32.52
C PHE A 515 14.85 -6.55 -31.90
N PHE A 516 15.30 -6.01 -30.76
CA PHE A 516 14.51 -4.99 -30.06
C PHE A 516 14.31 -3.70 -30.88
N GLU A 517 15.35 -3.21 -31.55
CA GLU A 517 15.27 -1.98 -32.35
C GLU A 517 14.30 -2.14 -33.53
N TRP A 518 14.53 -3.19 -34.33
CA TRP A 518 13.88 -3.39 -35.64
C TRP A 518 12.61 -4.23 -35.60
N PHE A 519 12.52 -5.21 -34.69
CA PHE A 519 11.46 -6.24 -34.65
C PHE A 519 10.97 -6.51 -33.22
N LYS A 520 10.40 -5.50 -32.57
CA LYS A 520 9.89 -5.55 -31.18
C LYS A 520 8.95 -6.74 -30.90
N LEU A 521 8.08 -7.08 -31.85
CA LEU A 521 7.16 -8.23 -31.72
C LEU A 521 7.87 -9.59 -31.78
N LEU A 522 8.95 -9.70 -32.56
CA LEU A 522 9.74 -10.93 -32.64
C LEU A 522 10.51 -11.14 -31.33
N HIS A 523 11.08 -10.07 -30.77
CA HIS A 523 11.70 -10.10 -29.44
C HIS A 523 10.71 -10.60 -28.37
N LEU A 524 9.47 -10.08 -28.37
CA LEU A 524 8.41 -10.56 -27.48
C LEU A 524 8.11 -12.05 -27.70
N GLY A 525 8.02 -12.51 -28.96
CA GLY A 525 7.80 -13.91 -29.29
C GLY A 525 8.87 -14.86 -28.73
N VAL A 526 10.15 -14.48 -28.82
CA VAL A 526 11.25 -15.22 -28.19
C VAL A 526 11.04 -15.30 -26.67
N GLY A 527 10.64 -14.20 -26.05
CA GLY A 527 10.33 -14.15 -24.62
C GLY A 527 9.25 -15.11 -24.18
N VAL A 528 8.15 -15.18 -24.95
CA VAL A 528 7.04 -16.11 -24.67
C VAL A 528 7.52 -17.56 -24.74
N ILE A 529 8.30 -17.92 -25.76
CA ILE A 529 8.84 -19.28 -25.90
C ILE A 529 9.77 -19.63 -24.73
N CYS A 530 10.68 -18.72 -24.38
CA CYS A 530 11.58 -18.88 -23.24
C CYS A 530 10.83 -18.96 -21.90
N PHE A 531 9.73 -18.22 -21.74
CA PHE A 531 8.93 -18.28 -20.52
C PHE A 531 8.23 -19.63 -20.37
N VAL A 532 7.71 -20.17 -21.47
CA VAL A 532 7.13 -21.51 -21.49
C VAL A 532 8.17 -22.57 -21.14
N SER A 533 9.40 -22.50 -21.68
CA SER A 533 10.46 -23.46 -21.36
C SER A 533 10.87 -23.42 -19.88
N VAL A 534 11.00 -22.22 -19.29
CA VAL A 534 11.26 -22.05 -17.85
C VAL A 534 10.11 -22.62 -17.01
N THR A 535 8.86 -22.39 -17.41
CA THR A 535 7.68 -22.90 -16.71
C THR A 535 7.63 -24.44 -16.74
N ILE A 536 7.96 -25.05 -17.87
CA ILE A 536 8.06 -26.52 -17.99
C ILE A 536 9.17 -27.07 -17.11
N SER A 537 10.36 -26.44 -17.12
CA SER A 537 11.49 -26.83 -16.29
C SER A 537 11.17 -26.75 -14.80
N TRP A 538 10.54 -25.64 -14.38
CA TRP A 538 10.04 -25.47 -13.02
C TRP A 538 9.01 -26.54 -12.63
N ALA A 539 8.02 -26.79 -13.49
CA ALA A 539 6.99 -27.79 -13.22
C ALA A 539 7.54 -29.23 -13.18
N TYR A 540 8.63 -29.50 -13.92
CA TYR A 540 9.33 -30.78 -13.90
C TYR A 540 10.07 -31.02 -12.59
N GLU A 541 10.73 -30.01 -12.03
CA GLU A 541 11.43 -30.14 -10.75
C GLU A 541 10.49 -30.10 -9.55
N GLU A 542 9.47 -29.26 -9.60
CA GLU A 542 8.51 -29.05 -8.51
C GLU A 542 7.23 -29.89 -8.71
N ARG A 543 7.36 -31.11 -9.26
CA ARG A 543 6.24 -32.02 -9.58
C ARG A 543 5.31 -32.26 -8.42
N GLU A 544 5.84 -32.40 -7.20
CA GLU A 544 5.04 -32.61 -5.99
C GLU A 544 4.13 -31.40 -5.71
N LEU A 545 4.67 -30.18 -5.76
CA LEU A 545 3.90 -28.95 -5.62
C LEU A 545 2.82 -28.82 -6.70
N VAL A 546 3.20 -29.08 -7.96
CA VAL A 546 2.27 -29.01 -9.10
C VAL A 546 1.14 -30.03 -8.92
N SER A 547 1.46 -31.26 -8.52
CA SER A 547 0.46 -32.31 -8.28
C SER A 547 -0.53 -31.92 -7.17
N LEU A 548 -0.04 -31.32 -6.08
CA LEU A 548 -0.86 -30.86 -4.96
C LEU A 548 -1.77 -29.68 -5.37
N ALA A 549 -1.26 -28.77 -6.20
CA ALA A 549 -2.05 -27.67 -6.75
C ALA A 549 -3.17 -28.18 -7.68
N ILE A 550 -2.85 -29.13 -8.57
CA ILE A 550 -3.83 -29.75 -9.48
C ILE A 550 -4.92 -30.48 -8.69
N GLN A 551 -4.54 -31.27 -7.68
CA GLN A 551 -5.50 -31.97 -6.82
C GLN A 551 -6.45 -30.98 -6.13
N LYS A 552 -5.93 -29.92 -5.50
CA LYS A 552 -6.77 -28.89 -4.85
C LYS A 552 -7.70 -28.19 -5.84
N TRP A 553 -7.22 -27.88 -7.04
CA TRP A 553 -8.03 -27.25 -8.07
C TRP A 553 -9.16 -28.17 -8.56
N ALA A 554 -8.87 -29.46 -8.75
CA ALA A 554 -9.85 -30.47 -9.12
C ALA A 554 -10.95 -30.60 -8.05
N THR A 555 -10.58 -30.68 -6.76
CA THR A 555 -11.54 -30.75 -5.65
C THR A 555 -12.42 -29.50 -5.58
N LYS A 556 -11.84 -28.30 -5.79
CA LYS A 556 -12.61 -27.04 -5.82
C LYS A 556 -13.56 -26.96 -7.01
N SER A 557 -13.12 -27.41 -8.19
CA SER A 557 -13.96 -27.45 -9.40
C SER A 557 -15.12 -28.44 -9.23
N GLN A 558 -14.89 -29.58 -8.58
CA GLN A 558 -15.94 -30.54 -8.23
C GLN A 558 -16.95 -29.94 -7.22
N ALA A 559 -16.47 -29.24 -6.19
CA ALA A 559 -17.35 -28.57 -5.23
C ALA A 559 -18.23 -27.47 -5.89
N LEU A 560 -17.68 -26.70 -6.83
CA LEU A 560 -18.43 -25.67 -7.57
C LEU A 560 -19.40 -26.21 -8.61
N LYS A 561 -19.27 -27.49 -9.02
CA LYS A 561 -20.23 -28.17 -9.90
C LYS A 561 -21.37 -28.86 -9.14
N GLN A 562 -21.24 -28.99 -7.82
CA GLN A 562 -22.24 -29.60 -6.94
C GLN A 562 -23.10 -28.55 -6.20
N GLU A 563 -22.68 -27.28 -6.18
CA GLU A 563 -23.51 -26.10 -5.89
C GLU A 563 -24.19 -25.58 -7.16
#